data_AF-A0A1E5XR73-F1
#
_entry.id   AF-A0A1E5XR73-F1
#
_cell.length_a   1.000
_cell.length_b   1.000
_cell.length_c   1.000
_cell.angle_alpha   90.00
_cell.angle_beta   90.00
_cell.angle_gamma   90.00
#
_symmetry.space_group_name_H-M   'P 1'
#
loop_
_entity.id
_entity.type
_entity.pdbx_description
1 polymer ?
#
loop_
_entity_poly.entity_id
_entity_poly.type
_entity_poly.pdbx_seq_one_letter_code
_entity_poly.pdbx_strand_id
1 'polypeptide(L)'
;MPAGSNGGPPLNDSPRPWGDNGIGNYFEWKAASEKAFNDVPYDIAVMRARRAEAMGLTYREYTLEILERGRYLSADADAERIAEIKRRRPIRY
;
A
#
# COMPACT_ATOMS: atom_id res chain seq x y z
N MET A 1 -2.13 -12.37 36.63
CA MET A 1 -3.05 -11.22 36.55
C MET A 1 -3.97 -11.47 35.37
N PRO A 2 -5.31 -11.51 35.55
CA PRO A 2 -6.21 -11.72 34.43
C PRO A 2 -6.21 -10.50 33.51
N ALA A 3 -6.47 -10.71 32.22
CA ALA A 3 -6.65 -9.65 31.24
C ALA A 3 -7.77 -8.70 31.70
N GLY A 4 -7.54 -7.39 31.67
CA GLY A 4 -8.55 -6.39 32.04
C GLY A 4 -8.21 -5.47 33.22
N SER A 5 -6.93 -5.33 33.60
CA SER A 5 -6.48 -4.41 34.66
C SER A 5 -6.97 -2.96 34.53
N ASN A 6 -7.48 -2.57 33.35
CA ASN A 6 -7.90 -1.20 33.01
C ASN A 6 -9.44 -1.06 32.94
N GLY A 7 -10.22 -2.12 33.16
CA GLY A 7 -11.68 -2.10 33.00
C GLY A 7 -12.19 -1.84 31.57
N GLY A 8 -11.29 -1.90 30.57
CA GLY A 8 -11.65 -1.74 29.16
C GLY A 8 -12.36 -2.98 28.58
N PRO A 9 -13.06 -2.84 27.45
CA PRO A 9 -13.69 -3.96 26.76
C PRO A 9 -12.68 -5.09 26.48
N PRO A 10 -13.09 -6.36 26.56
CA PRO A 10 -12.23 -7.47 26.20
C PRO A 10 -11.80 -7.34 24.72
N LEU A 11 -10.52 -7.58 24.42
CA LEU A 11 -10.00 -7.60 23.05
C LEU A 11 -10.22 -8.98 22.40
N ASN A 12 -11.45 -9.49 22.48
CA ASN A 12 -11.86 -10.78 21.93
C ASN A 12 -12.30 -10.70 20.46
N ASP A 13 -12.36 -9.50 19.90
CA ASP A 13 -12.68 -9.28 18.49
C ASP A 13 -11.61 -9.94 17.61
N SER A 14 -11.99 -10.95 16.82
CA SER A 14 -11.11 -11.63 15.86
C SER A 14 -11.82 -11.80 14.52
N PRO A 15 -11.16 -11.48 13.38
CA PRO A 15 -9.78 -11.02 13.28
C PRO A 15 -9.64 -9.54 13.67
N ARG A 16 -8.56 -9.23 14.41
CA ARG A 16 -8.18 -7.84 14.68
C ARG A 16 -7.61 -7.19 13.42
N PRO A 17 -7.81 -5.88 13.21
CA PRO A 17 -7.26 -5.18 12.03
C PRO A 17 -5.73 -5.23 11.93
N TRP A 18 -5.03 -5.31 13.06
CA TRP A 18 -3.57 -5.46 13.15
C TRP A 18 -3.08 -6.91 13.22
N GLY A 19 -3.99 -7.88 13.15
CA GLY A 19 -3.68 -9.30 13.17
C GLY A 19 -3.38 -9.89 14.56
N ASP A 20 -2.76 -11.08 14.53
CA ASP A 20 -2.44 -11.86 15.74
C ASP A 20 -1.21 -11.34 16.47
N ASN A 21 -0.31 -10.68 15.74
CA ASN A 21 0.78 -9.91 16.31
C ASN A 21 0.18 -8.68 17.02
N GLY A 22 0.77 -8.23 18.13
CA GLY A 22 0.25 -7.07 18.88
C GLY A 22 0.12 -5.80 18.03
N ILE A 23 -0.67 -4.82 18.51
CA ILE A 23 -1.01 -3.56 17.79
C ILE A 23 0.22 -2.90 17.15
N GLY A 24 1.36 -2.89 17.84
CA GLY A 24 2.59 -2.28 17.33
C GLY A 24 2.39 -0.83 16.90
N ASN A 25 2.83 -0.49 15.69
CA ASN A 25 2.65 0.81 15.04
C ASN A 25 1.57 0.79 13.94
N TYR A 26 0.58 -0.12 14.06
CA TYR A 26 -0.41 -0.36 13.01
C TYR A 26 -1.16 0.91 12.61
N PHE A 27 -1.59 1.71 13.58
CA PHE A 27 -2.39 2.90 13.30
C PHE A 27 -1.57 4.00 12.63
N GLU A 28 -0.33 4.19 13.06
CA GLU A 28 0.62 5.11 12.44
C GLU A 28 0.94 4.69 11.01
N TRP A 29 1.21 3.40 10.80
CA TRP A 29 1.45 2.84 9.46
C TRP A 29 0.21 2.99 8.57
N LYS A 30 -0.98 2.68 9.09
CA LYS A 30 -2.25 2.81 8.35
C LYS A 30 -2.48 4.26 7.93
N ALA A 31 -2.34 5.21 8.86
CA ALA A 31 -2.51 6.63 8.58
C ALA A 31 -1.47 7.13 7.55
N ALA A 32 -0.21 6.71 7.66
CA ALA A 32 0.82 7.02 6.68
C ALA A 32 0.51 6.43 5.30
N SER A 33 -0.01 5.21 5.25
CA SER A 33 -0.43 4.55 4.01
C SER A 33 -1.60 5.29 3.36
N GLU A 34 -2.65 5.60 4.13
CA GLU A 34 -3.78 6.40 3.63
C GLU A 34 -3.32 7.75 3.09
N LYS A 35 -2.42 8.44 3.80
CA LYS A 35 -1.87 9.70 3.34
C LYS A 35 -1.10 9.57 2.02
N ALA A 36 -0.31 8.51 1.88
CA ALA A 36 0.54 8.33 0.70
C ALA A 36 -0.24 7.89 -0.55
N PHE A 37 -1.32 7.14 -0.38
CA PHE A 37 -2.07 6.54 -1.50
C PHE A 37 -3.41 7.19 -1.79
N ASN A 38 -4.14 7.64 -0.76
CA ASN A 38 -5.53 8.10 -0.85
C ASN A 38 -5.65 9.63 -0.68
N ASP A 39 -4.85 10.24 0.20
CA ASP A 39 -4.82 11.70 0.41
C ASP A 39 -3.82 12.39 -0.52
N VAL A 40 -3.94 12.11 -1.81
CA VAL A 40 -3.10 12.69 -2.87
C VAL A 40 -3.97 13.67 -3.66
N PRO A 41 -3.46 14.87 -4.04
CA PRO A 41 -4.22 15.79 -4.88
C PRO A 41 -4.77 15.10 -6.13
N TYR A 42 -6.04 15.36 -6.45
CA TYR A 42 -6.78 14.65 -7.49
C TYR A 42 -6.03 14.57 -8.82
N ASP A 43 -5.48 15.69 -9.30
CA ASP A 43 -4.76 15.74 -10.58
C ASP A 43 -3.52 14.84 -10.58
N ILE A 44 -2.83 14.74 -9.44
CA ILE A 44 -1.66 13.86 -9.28
C ILE A 44 -2.11 12.40 -9.26
N ALA A 45 -3.21 12.08 -8.57
CA ALA A 45 -3.76 10.73 -8.54
C ALA A 45 -4.19 10.28 -9.95
N VAL A 46 -4.90 11.12 -10.70
CA VAL A 46 -5.31 10.86 -12.09
C VAL A 46 -4.11 10.69 -13.01
N MET A 47 -3.10 11.56 -12.89
CA MET A 47 -1.87 11.49 -13.69
C MET A 47 -1.11 10.17 -13.43
N ARG A 48 -0.98 9.76 -12.16
CA ARG A 48 -0.39 8.46 -11.79
C ARG A 48 -1.21 7.28 -12.33
N ALA A 49 -2.53 7.34 -12.23
CA ALA A 49 -3.43 6.30 -12.73
C ALA A 49 -3.30 6.10 -14.25
N ARG A 50 -3.34 7.19 -15.02
CA ARG A 50 -3.18 7.14 -16.49
C ARG A 50 -1.82 6.58 -16.90
N ARG A 51 -0.75 6.96 -16.20
CA ARG A 51 0.59 6.43 -16.47
C ARG A 51 0.69 4.94 -16.13
N ALA A 52 0.12 4.54 -14.99
CA ALA A 52 0.05 3.14 -14.61
C ALA A 52 -0.69 2.31 -15.68
N GLU A 53 -1.86 2.77 -16.11
CA GLU A 53 -2.67 2.15 -17.16
C GLU A 53 -1.90 2.01 -18.48
N ALA A 54 -1.23 3.08 -18.94
CA ALA A 54 -0.43 3.06 -20.16
C ALA A 54 0.69 1.99 -20.14
N MET A 55 1.20 1.65 -18.95
CA MET A 55 2.24 0.63 -18.75
C MET A 55 1.65 -0.74 -18.37
N GLY A 56 0.33 -0.87 -18.23
CA GLY A 56 -0.33 -2.07 -17.72
C GLY A 56 0.00 -2.39 -16.26
N LEU A 57 0.34 -1.37 -15.47
CA LEU A 57 0.57 -1.42 -14.04
C LEU A 57 -0.68 -1.01 -13.28
N THR A 58 -0.82 -1.48 -12.04
CA THR A 58 -1.81 -0.93 -11.11
C THR A 58 -1.33 0.42 -10.57
N TYR A 59 -2.26 1.26 -10.14
CA TYR A 59 -1.93 2.54 -9.47
C TYR A 59 -0.95 2.34 -8.31
N ARG A 60 -1.14 1.27 -7.52
CA ARG A 60 -0.30 0.95 -6.37
C ARG A 60 1.12 0.57 -6.79
N GLU A 61 1.26 -0.30 -7.80
CA GLU A 61 2.57 -0.68 -8.35
C GLU A 61 3.35 0.53 -8.88
N TYR A 62 2.70 1.39 -9.67
CA TYR A 62 3.33 2.62 -10.18
C TYR A 62 3.71 3.58 -9.05
N THR A 63 2.80 3.79 -8.09
CA THR A 63 3.02 4.72 -6.98
C THR A 63 4.14 4.26 -6.05
N LEU A 64 4.32 2.94 -5.85
CA LEU A 64 5.43 2.41 -5.06
C LEU A 64 6.80 2.72 -5.66
N GLU A 65 6.93 2.77 -6.99
CA GLU A 65 8.21 3.16 -7.61
C GLU A 65 8.55 4.63 -7.32
N ILE A 66 7.53 5.48 -7.15
CA ILE A 66 7.74 6.88 -6.73
C ILE A 66 8.09 6.94 -5.25
N LEU A 67 7.33 6.24 -4.39
CA LEU A 67 7.47 6.35 -2.94
C LEU A 67 8.72 5.66 -2.40
N GLU A 68 9.09 4.50 -2.91
CA GLU A 68 10.24 3.72 -2.43
C GLU A 68 11.55 4.10 -3.14
N ARG A 69 11.47 4.41 -4.44
CA ARG A 69 12.65 4.59 -5.31
C ARG A 69 12.81 6.01 -5.81
N GLY A 70 11.84 6.89 -5.58
CA GLY A 70 11.88 8.28 -6.05
C GLY A 70 11.78 8.42 -7.56
N ARG A 71 11.32 7.39 -8.29
CA ARG A 71 11.39 7.35 -9.76
C ARG A 71 10.00 7.32 -10.38
N TYR A 72 9.79 8.20 -11.36
CA TYR A 72 8.66 8.11 -12.27
C TYR A 72 9.02 7.19 -13.43
N LEU A 73 8.29 6.08 -13.58
CA LEU A 73 8.47 5.20 -14.72
C LEU A 73 7.95 5.85 -16.01
N SER A 74 8.59 5.51 -17.12
CA SER A 74 8.18 5.76 -18.50
C SER A 74 8.17 4.45 -19.30
N ALA A 75 7.19 4.27 -20.19
CA ALA A 75 7.06 3.04 -20.98
C ALA A 75 8.29 2.79 -21.88
N ASP A 76 8.87 3.86 -22.43
CA ASP A 76 9.98 3.77 -23.39
C ASP A 76 11.32 3.46 -22.71
N ALA A 77 11.55 4.00 -21.51
CA ALA A 77 12.84 3.92 -20.82
C ALA A 77 12.90 2.77 -19.80
N ASP A 78 11.76 2.31 -19.29
CA ASP A 78 11.69 1.41 -18.13
C ASP A 78 11.07 0.04 -18.44
N ALA A 79 11.09 -0.39 -19.71
CA ALA A 79 10.45 -1.62 -20.15
C ALA A 79 10.85 -2.86 -19.31
N GLU A 80 12.14 -3.01 -18.98
CA GLU A 80 12.64 -4.13 -18.16
C GLU A 80 12.10 -4.08 -16.73
N ARG A 81 12.07 -2.90 -16.11
CA ARG A 81 11.55 -2.71 -14.75
C ARG A 81 10.05 -2.97 -14.70
N ILE A 82 9.30 -2.49 -15.68
CA ILE A 82 7.87 -2.75 -15.83
C ILE A 82 7.62 -4.27 -15.96
N ALA A 83 8.44 -4.97 -16.74
CA ALA A 83 8.34 -6.42 -16.88
C ALA A 83 8.68 -7.17 -15.58
N GLU A 84 9.65 -6.70 -14.80
CA GLU A 84 9.96 -7.24 -13.46
C GLU A 84 8.78 -7.09 -12.50
N ILE A 85 8.17 -5.90 -12.44
CA ILE A 85 7.02 -5.62 -11.58
C ILE A 85 5.87 -6.58 -11.92
N LYS A 86 5.55 -6.72 -13.22
CA LYS A 86 4.48 -7.63 -13.67
C LYS A 86 4.76 -9.08 -13.31
N ARG A 87 6.02 -9.54 -13.42
CA ARG A 87 6.43 -10.92 -13.06
C ARG A 87 6.29 -11.22 -11.58
N ARG A 88 6.39 -10.22 -10.70
CA ARG A 88 6.24 -10.38 -9.24
C ARG A 88 4.80 -10.44 -8.76
N ARG A 89 3.81 -10.27 -9.65
CA ARG A 89 2.42 -10.35 -9.27
C ARG A 89 2.12 -11.73 -8.68
N PRO A 90 1.49 -11.82 -7.51
CA PRO A 90 1.08 -13.11 -6.97
C PRO A 90 0.11 -13.76 -7.97
N ILE A 91 0.32 -15.04 -8.25
CA ILE A 91 -0.63 -15.83 -9.06
C ILE A 91 -1.94 -15.85 -8.29
N ARG A 92 -3.01 -15.30 -8.90
CA ARG A 92 -4.37 -15.47 -8.39
C ARG A 92 -4.89 -16.79 -8.97
N TYR A 93 -5.09 -17.79 -8.11
CA TYR A 93 -5.79 -19.04 -8.43
C TYR A 93 -7.30 -18.85 -8.26
#